data_AF-A0A837RB01-F1
#
_entry.id   AF-A0A837RB01-F1
#
_cell.length_a   1.000
_cell.length_b   1.000
_cell.length_c   1.000
_cell.angle_alpha   90.00
_cell.angle_beta   90.00
_cell.angle_gamma   90.00
#
_symmetry.space_group_name_H-M   'P 1'
#
loop_
_entity.id
_entity.type
_entity.pdbx_description
1 polymer ?
#
loop_
_entity_poly.entity_id
_entity_poly.type
_entity_poly.pdbx_seq_one_letter_code
_entity_poly.pdbx_strand_id
1 'polypeptide(L)'
;MKRKYRAKLGLTTLTIIVGIGLTPIANAKSIATPISRSRWPHAQVTYVIQASASERRVYQAAIRAWNATGQFKFVQGTTAHHQVTLGTSNATTGQYYRLAGITFSTGYPNGYYTKAQVYLLTRNFTRYHYSYSDQVHVAEHELGHTIGLEHSRDRHSVMLADNRYNGISSADSTAVRLRYRLPVGRL
;
A
#
# COMPACT_ATOMS: atom_id res chain seq x y z
N MET A 1 25.76 8.10 -28.78
CA MET A 1 25.18 6.98 -27.98
C MET A 1 24.57 7.54 -26.70
N LYS A 2 23.24 7.57 -26.58
CA LYS A 2 22.55 8.10 -25.38
C LYS A 2 22.57 7.05 -24.28
N ARG A 3 23.35 7.32 -23.22
CA ARG A 3 23.44 6.50 -22.00
C ARG A 3 22.05 6.41 -21.37
N LYS A 4 21.43 5.24 -21.44
CA LYS A 4 20.12 4.96 -20.83
C LYS A 4 20.28 5.01 -19.31
N TYR A 5 19.95 6.13 -18.70
CA TYR A 5 19.84 6.24 -17.26
C TYR A 5 18.72 5.31 -16.78
N ARG A 6 19.09 4.14 -16.25
CA ARG A 6 18.20 3.32 -15.41
C ARG A 6 18.07 4.02 -14.06
N ALA A 7 17.31 5.12 -14.02
CA ALA A 7 17.00 5.78 -12.77
C ALA A 7 16.10 4.86 -11.94
N LYS A 8 16.62 4.35 -10.82
CA LYS A 8 15.79 3.74 -9.76
C LYS A 8 14.94 4.88 -9.19
N LEU A 9 13.63 4.84 -9.43
CA LEU A 9 12.70 5.65 -8.66
C LEU A 9 12.56 4.98 -7.29
N GLY A 10 12.86 5.71 -6.22
CA GLY A 10 12.38 5.31 -4.90
C GLY A 10 10.89 5.61 -4.82
N LEU A 11 10.06 4.62 -4.49
CA LEU A 11 8.68 4.85 -4.04
C LEU A 11 8.73 5.51 -2.66
N THR A 12 9.07 6.79 -2.58
CA THR A 12 8.91 7.55 -1.32
C THR A 12 7.43 7.82 -1.00
N THR A 13 6.61 6.79 -0.74
CA THR A 13 5.26 7.02 -0.23
C THR A 13 5.33 7.69 1.13
N LEU A 14 4.88 8.94 1.17
CA LEU A 14 4.63 9.67 2.40
C LEU A 14 3.26 9.20 2.91
N THR A 15 3.25 8.34 3.92
CA THR A 15 2.04 8.09 4.70
C THR A 15 1.81 9.32 5.59
N ILE A 16 1.01 10.29 5.12
CA ILE A 16 0.53 11.36 6.00
C ILE A 16 -0.66 10.83 6.79
N ILE A 17 -0.42 10.47 8.05
CA ILE A 17 -1.49 10.33 9.04
C ILE A 17 -1.85 11.75 9.50
N VAL A 18 -2.94 12.33 8.99
CA VAL A 18 -3.50 13.55 9.61
C VAL A 18 -4.32 13.12 10.83
N GLY A 19 -3.64 13.05 11.96
CA GLY A 19 -4.18 12.79 13.28
C GLY A 19 -3.10 13.14 14.30
N ILE A 20 -3.41 14.00 15.25
CA ILE A 20 -2.47 14.61 16.20
C ILE A 20 -1.56 13.55 16.84
N GLY A 21 -0.27 13.62 16.48
CA GLY A 21 0.91 13.21 17.25
C GLY A 21 0.99 11.77 17.74
N LEU A 22 1.70 10.90 17.01
CA LEU A 22 2.58 9.89 17.59
C LEU A 22 3.75 9.63 16.64
N THR A 23 4.96 9.87 17.11
CA THR A 23 6.21 9.56 16.42
C THR A 23 6.31 8.06 16.15
N PRO A 24 6.90 7.61 15.02
CA PRO A 24 7.18 6.20 14.80
C PRO A 24 8.33 5.78 15.72
N ILE A 25 8.00 5.28 16.91
CA ILE A 25 8.97 4.54 17.72
C ILE A 25 9.02 3.13 17.15
N ALA A 26 10.20 2.81 16.58
CA ALA A 26 10.53 1.51 16.03
C ALA A 26 10.16 0.38 17.01
N ASN A 27 9.48 -0.62 16.49
CA ASN A 27 9.09 -1.79 17.25
C ASN A 27 10.34 -2.64 17.55
N ALA A 28 10.69 -2.80 18.82
CA ALA A 28 11.88 -3.53 19.28
C ALA A 28 11.74 -5.08 19.21
N LYS A 29 10.79 -5.58 18.42
CA LYS A 29 10.77 -6.96 17.93
C LYS A 29 10.89 -6.89 16.42
N SER A 30 12.01 -7.33 15.87
CA SER A 30 12.35 -7.17 14.44
C SER A 30 11.48 -8.06 13.55
N ILE A 31 10.20 -7.75 13.44
CA ILE A 31 9.36 -8.30 12.38
C ILE A 31 9.92 -7.72 11.09
N ALA A 32 10.26 -8.57 10.12
CA ALA A 32 10.88 -8.14 8.87
C ALA A 32 10.03 -7.08 8.14
N THR A 33 8.70 -7.19 8.24
CA THR A 33 7.75 -6.15 7.80
C THR A 33 7.06 -5.52 9.01
N PRO A 34 7.38 -4.28 9.38
CA PRO A 34 6.75 -3.61 10.51
C PRO A 34 5.25 -3.35 10.28
N ILE A 35 4.50 -3.19 11.37
CA ILE A 35 3.05 -2.99 11.37
C ILE A 35 2.70 -1.67 12.05
N SER A 36 1.66 -1.01 11.56
CA SER A 36 1.10 0.19 12.20
C SER A 36 0.36 -0.17 13.48
N ARG A 37 0.25 0.80 14.39
CA ARG A 37 -0.65 0.75 15.56
C ARG A 37 -2.12 0.80 15.17
N SER A 38 -2.42 1.51 14.08
CA SER A 38 -3.77 1.63 13.57
C SER A 38 -4.14 0.41 12.73
N ARG A 39 -5.42 0.06 12.71
CA ARG A 39 -5.96 -1.08 11.95
C ARG A 39 -7.42 -0.87 11.60
N TRP A 40 -7.91 -1.67 10.65
CA TRP A 40 -9.35 -1.85 10.48
C TRP A 40 -9.93 -2.64 11.66
N PRO A 41 -11.21 -2.45 12.02
CA PRO A 41 -11.87 -3.23 13.05
C PRO A 41 -11.76 -4.74 12.80
N HIS A 42 -11.94 -5.15 11.53
CA HIS A 42 -11.83 -6.54 11.09
C HIS A 42 -10.70 -6.68 10.05
N ALA A 43 -10.23 -7.90 9.85
CA ALA A 43 -9.27 -8.24 8.78
C ALA A 43 -9.93 -8.26 7.39
N GLN A 44 -10.81 -7.30 7.13
CA GLN A 44 -11.42 -7.08 5.84
C GLN A 44 -11.80 -5.63 5.64
N VAL A 45 -11.90 -5.22 4.37
CA VAL A 45 -12.48 -3.95 3.96
C VAL A 45 -13.28 -4.10 2.68
N THR A 46 -14.22 -3.18 2.49
CA THR A 46 -14.91 -2.99 1.22
C THR A 46 -14.19 -1.98 0.34
N TYR A 47 -14.04 -2.27 -0.96
CA TYR A 47 -13.37 -1.39 -1.90
C TYR A 47 -14.22 -1.07 -3.14
N VAL A 48 -13.92 0.06 -3.78
CA VAL A 48 -14.33 0.35 -5.17
C VAL A 48 -13.11 0.75 -6.00
N ILE A 49 -13.13 0.39 -7.28
CA ILE A 49 -12.11 0.81 -8.24
C ILE A 49 -12.69 1.91 -9.13
N GLN A 50 -12.09 3.09 -9.06
CA GLN A 50 -12.37 4.28 -9.86
C GLN A 50 -11.17 4.56 -10.78
N ALA A 51 -10.93 3.65 -11.72
CA ALA A 51 -9.82 3.71 -12.65
C ALA A 51 -10.22 3.13 -14.01
N SER A 52 -9.38 3.39 -15.02
CA SER A 52 -9.55 2.85 -16.37
C SER A 52 -9.46 1.31 -16.38
N ALA A 53 -9.79 0.68 -17.52
CA ALA A 53 -9.74 -0.77 -17.65
C ALA A 53 -8.34 -1.35 -17.42
N SER A 54 -7.25 -0.64 -17.78
CA SER A 54 -5.88 -1.12 -17.55
C SER A 54 -5.55 -1.16 -16.06
N GLU A 55 -5.70 -0.05 -15.35
CA GLU A 55 -5.35 0.02 -13.92
C GLU A 55 -6.34 -0.78 -13.06
N ARG A 56 -7.60 -0.95 -13.50
CA ARG A 56 -8.52 -1.90 -12.86
C ARG A 56 -7.97 -3.31 -12.85
N ARG A 57 -7.38 -3.78 -13.95
CA ARG A 57 -6.75 -5.11 -14.02
C ARG A 57 -5.53 -5.21 -13.10
N VAL A 58 -4.78 -4.12 -12.92
CA VAL A 58 -3.65 -4.05 -11.98
C VAL A 58 -4.14 -4.20 -10.54
N TYR A 59 -5.11 -3.38 -10.12
CA TYR A 59 -5.68 -3.47 -8.78
C TYR A 59 -6.31 -4.82 -8.48
N GLN A 60 -7.05 -5.39 -9.44
CA GLN A 60 -7.66 -6.71 -9.28
C GLN A 60 -6.62 -7.81 -9.08
N ALA A 61 -5.45 -7.74 -9.74
CA ALA A 61 -4.38 -8.70 -9.52
C ALA A 61 -3.78 -8.57 -8.11
N ALA A 62 -3.47 -7.34 -7.67
CA ALA A 62 -2.96 -7.09 -6.32
C ALA A 62 -3.95 -7.49 -5.22
N ILE A 63 -5.25 -7.21 -5.41
CA ILE A 63 -6.33 -7.65 -4.52
C ILE A 63 -6.38 -9.18 -4.44
N ARG A 64 -6.31 -9.88 -5.58
CA ARG A 64 -6.29 -11.35 -5.60
C ARG A 64 -5.08 -11.90 -4.85
N ALA A 65 -3.90 -11.29 -5.04
CA ALA A 65 -2.68 -11.69 -4.35
C ALA A 65 -2.81 -11.56 -2.83
N TRP A 66 -3.26 -10.40 -2.33
CA TRP A 66 -3.52 -10.21 -0.90
C TRP A 66 -4.61 -11.15 -0.36
N ASN A 67 -5.72 -11.30 -1.08
CA ASN A 67 -6.81 -12.19 -0.68
C ASN A 67 -6.40 -13.66 -0.62
N ALA A 68 -5.43 -14.08 -1.45
CA ALA A 68 -4.88 -15.43 -1.49
C ALA A 68 -3.98 -15.75 -0.28
N THR A 69 -3.43 -14.73 0.40
CA THR A 69 -2.68 -14.94 1.66
C THR A 69 -3.56 -15.48 2.79
N GLY A 70 -4.88 -15.27 2.71
CA GLY A 70 -5.85 -15.65 3.73
C GLY A 70 -5.83 -14.79 5.00
N GLN A 71 -4.95 -13.79 5.11
CA GLN A 71 -4.78 -12.99 6.34
C GLN A 71 -5.62 -11.72 6.36
N PHE A 72 -6.04 -11.23 5.19
CA PHE A 72 -6.89 -10.05 5.05
C PHE A 72 -7.73 -10.17 3.78
N LYS A 73 -8.95 -9.61 3.79
CA LYS A 73 -9.88 -9.67 2.66
C LYS A 73 -10.29 -8.29 2.16
N PHE A 74 -9.96 -8.01 0.91
CA PHE A 74 -10.59 -6.96 0.12
C PHE A 74 -11.84 -7.52 -0.54
N VAL A 75 -12.99 -6.97 -0.18
CA VAL A 75 -14.31 -7.36 -0.70
C VAL A 75 -14.84 -6.22 -1.56
N GLN A 76 -15.43 -6.54 -2.72
CA GLN A 76 -16.01 -5.51 -3.57
C GLN A 76 -17.21 -4.86 -2.87
N GLY A 77 -17.17 -3.53 -2.75
CA GLY A 77 -18.28 -2.71 -2.27
C GLY A 77 -19.01 -2.02 -3.42
N THR A 78 -19.80 -1.00 -3.08
CA THR A 78 -20.49 -0.14 -4.03
C THR A 78 -20.00 1.30 -3.92
N THR A 79 -20.27 2.12 -4.94
CA THR A 79 -19.91 3.55 -4.89
C THR A 79 -20.53 4.25 -3.68
N ALA A 80 -21.74 3.86 -3.26
CA ALA A 80 -22.39 4.38 -2.06
C ALA A 80 -21.81 3.81 -0.76
N HIS A 81 -21.36 2.55 -0.75
CA HIS A 81 -20.90 1.85 0.44
C HIS A 81 -19.55 1.15 0.20
N HIS A 82 -18.47 1.83 0.57
CA HIS A 82 -17.10 1.30 0.55
C HIS A 82 -16.24 1.99 1.62
N GLN A 83 -15.14 1.34 2.01
CA GLN A 83 -14.13 1.92 2.90
C GLN A 83 -12.90 2.40 2.14
N VAL A 84 -12.57 1.72 1.04
CA VAL A 84 -11.36 1.98 0.26
C VAL A 84 -11.70 2.42 -1.17
N THR A 85 -11.15 3.54 -1.61
CA THR A 85 -11.22 3.98 -3.01
C THR A 85 -9.88 3.71 -3.69
N LEU A 86 -9.91 2.97 -4.81
CA LEU A 86 -8.73 2.65 -5.61
C LEU A 86 -8.79 3.41 -6.93
N GLY A 87 -7.90 4.38 -7.11
CA GLY A 87 -7.91 5.29 -8.27
C GLY A 87 -6.54 5.47 -8.89
N THR A 88 -6.43 6.48 -9.75
CA THR A 88 -5.18 6.88 -10.41
C THR A 88 -5.00 8.38 -10.29
N SER A 89 -3.75 8.85 -10.35
CA SER A 89 -3.45 10.28 -10.42
C SER A 89 -2.29 10.54 -11.38
N ASN A 90 -2.31 11.71 -12.02
CA ASN A 90 -1.22 12.20 -12.85
C ASN A 90 -0.34 13.23 -12.12
N ALA A 91 -0.58 13.45 -10.82
CA ALA A 91 0.18 14.38 -9.99
C ALA A 91 1.59 13.84 -9.71
N THR A 92 2.56 14.27 -10.51
CA THR A 92 3.98 13.86 -10.38
C THR A 92 4.91 15.08 -10.26
N THR A 93 4.43 16.15 -9.62
CA THR A 93 5.19 17.40 -9.40
C THR A 93 5.52 17.55 -7.91
N GLY A 94 6.48 18.44 -7.60
CA GLY A 94 6.89 18.68 -6.21
C GLY A 94 7.35 17.39 -5.52
N GLN A 95 6.87 17.13 -4.31
CA GLN A 95 7.22 15.95 -3.52
C GLN A 95 6.81 14.60 -4.15
N TYR A 96 5.89 14.59 -5.13
CA TYR A 96 5.35 13.35 -5.71
C TYR A 96 6.09 12.85 -6.95
N TYR A 97 7.08 13.59 -7.45
CA TYR A 97 7.72 13.28 -8.73
C TYR A 97 8.44 11.93 -8.78
N ARG A 98 8.84 11.37 -7.63
CA ARG A 98 9.52 10.07 -7.56
C ARG A 98 8.59 8.89 -7.28
N LEU A 99 7.30 9.13 -7.04
CA LEU A 99 6.41 8.09 -6.52
C LEU A 99 5.74 7.30 -7.64
N ALA A 100 5.45 6.04 -7.38
CA ALA A 100 4.71 5.18 -8.32
C ALA A 100 3.29 4.88 -7.81
N GLY A 101 3.08 4.93 -6.50
CA GLY A 101 1.80 4.89 -5.83
C GLY A 101 1.76 5.84 -4.64
N ILE A 102 0.58 6.03 -4.05
CA ILE A 102 0.39 6.69 -2.77
C ILE A 102 -0.89 6.21 -2.10
N THR A 103 -0.82 6.04 -0.79
CA THR A 103 -1.94 5.65 0.06
C THR A 103 -2.20 6.71 1.12
N PHE A 104 -3.46 7.10 1.25
CA PHE A 104 -3.96 7.95 2.32
C PHE A 104 -4.93 7.15 3.16
N SER A 105 -4.82 7.24 4.48
CA SER A 105 -5.74 6.60 5.42
C SER A 105 -6.21 7.61 6.45
N THR A 106 -7.49 7.60 6.76
CA THR A 106 -8.07 8.36 7.87
C THR A 106 -8.59 7.41 8.93
N GLY A 107 -8.69 7.89 10.16
CA GLY A 107 -9.13 7.09 11.29
C GLY A 107 -9.67 7.92 12.43
N TYR A 108 -10.31 7.24 13.37
CA TYR A 108 -10.72 7.85 14.63
C TYR A 108 -9.54 8.02 15.59
N PRO A 109 -9.64 8.91 16.61
CA PRO A 109 -8.61 9.07 17.63
C PRO A 109 -8.25 7.77 18.38
N ASN A 110 -9.15 6.79 18.41
CA ASN A 110 -8.91 5.48 19.02
C ASN A 110 -8.04 4.53 18.16
N GLY A 111 -7.55 4.99 17.00
CA GLY A 111 -6.62 4.26 16.13
C GLY A 111 -7.29 3.34 15.10
N TYR A 112 -8.61 3.30 15.01
CA TYR A 112 -9.27 2.55 13.94
C TYR A 112 -9.31 3.34 12.64
N TYR A 113 -8.93 2.69 11.53
CA TYR A 113 -9.15 3.24 10.20
C TYR A 113 -10.64 3.33 9.87
N THR A 114 -11.01 4.38 9.13
CA THR A 114 -12.38 4.64 8.69
C THR A 114 -12.49 4.69 7.17
N LYS A 115 -11.51 5.32 6.50
CA LYS A 115 -11.41 5.38 5.04
C LYS A 115 -9.96 5.27 4.59
N ALA A 116 -9.76 4.75 3.37
CA ALA A 116 -8.48 4.84 2.69
C ALA A 116 -8.67 5.17 1.20
N GLN A 117 -7.68 5.84 0.62
CA GLN A 117 -7.59 6.14 -0.80
C GLN A 117 -6.22 5.74 -1.31
N VAL A 118 -6.21 4.96 -2.39
CA VAL A 118 -4.98 4.53 -3.06
C VAL A 118 -4.97 5.12 -4.47
N TYR A 119 -3.85 5.70 -4.86
CA TYR A 119 -3.64 6.21 -6.20
C TYR A 119 -2.38 5.64 -6.82
N LEU A 120 -2.52 5.02 -8.00
CA LEU A 120 -1.38 4.71 -8.86
C LEU A 120 -1.00 5.95 -9.67
N LEU A 121 0.28 6.33 -9.67
CA LEU A 121 0.77 7.52 -10.36
C LEU A 121 1.15 7.20 -11.82
N THR A 122 0.13 7.07 -12.66
CA THR A 122 0.22 6.51 -14.02
C THR A 122 1.20 7.24 -14.94
N ARG A 123 1.38 8.55 -14.78
CA ARG A 123 2.40 9.30 -15.55
C ARG A 123 3.82 8.77 -15.31
N ASN A 124 4.13 8.35 -14.07
CA ASN A 124 5.44 7.78 -13.76
C ASN A 124 5.57 6.34 -14.26
N PHE A 125 4.49 5.57 -14.32
CA PHE A 125 4.52 4.26 -14.99
C PHE A 125 4.95 4.37 -16.44
N THR A 126 4.37 5.31 -17.19
CA THR A 126 4.75 5.55 -18.59
C THR A 126 6.18 6.08 -18.70
N ARG A 127 6.51 7.13 -17.92
CA ARG A 127 7.83 7.80 -17.99
C ARG A 127 9.01 6.87 -17.69
N TYR A 128 8.82 5.92 -16.77
CA TYR A 128 9.87 5.02 -16.31
C TYR A 128 9.63 3.56 -16.71
N HIS A 129 8.76 3.37 -17.71
CA HIS A 129 8.51 2.09 -18.39
C HIS A 129 8.17 0.96 -17.42
N TYR A 130 7.20 1.17 -16.53
CA TYR A 130 6.71 0.11 -15.64
C TYR A 130 5.96 -0.94 -16.45
N SER A 131 6.41 -2.19 -16.35
CA SER A 131 5.69 -3.34 -16.91
C SER A 131 4.38 -3.58 -16.16
N TYR A 132 3.51 -4.45 -16.68
CA TYR A 132 2.29 -4.82 -15.96
C TYR A 132 2.59 -5.41 -14.57
N SER A 133 3.58 -6.30 -14.45
CA SER A 133 3.96 -6.87 -13.15
C SER A 133 4.50 -5.81 -12.19
N ASP A 134 5.30 -4.86 -12.69
CA ASP A 134 5.81 -3.76 -11.86
C ASP A 134 4.67 -2.93 -11.28
N GLN A 135 3.64 -2.64 -12.08
CA GLN A 135 2.45 -1.91 -11.63
C GLN A 135 1.65 -2.71 -10.60
N VAL A 136 1.56 -4.04 -10.76
CA VAL A 136 0.93 -4.92 -9.78
C VAL A 136 1.68 -4.88 -8.46
N HIS A 137 3.01 -4.96 -8.46
CA HIS A 137 3.80 -4.87 -7.22
C HIS A 137 3.68 -3.52 -6.52
N VAL A 138 3.57 -2.43 -7.28
CA VAL A 138 3.24 -1.11 -6.70
C VAL A 138 1.85 -1.15 -6.06
N ALA A 139 0.83 -1.68 -6.74
CA ALA A 139 -0.50 -1.79 -6.16
C ALA A 139 -0.53 -2.72 -4.92
N GLU A 140 0.23 -3.82 -4.91
CA GLU A 140 0.38 -4.69 -3.75
C GLU A 140 0.99 -3.94 -2.56
N HIS A 141 2.02 -3.13 -2.79
CA HIS A 141 2.65 -2.27 -1.78
C HIS A 141 1.65 -1.29 -1.16
N GLU A 142 0.93 -0.53 -2.00
CA GLU A 142 -0.06 0.44 -1.53
C GLU A 142 -1.23 -0.21 -0.77
N LEU A 143 -1.67 -1.38 -1.22
CA LEU A 143 -2.68 -2.16 -0.48
C LEU A 143 -2.11 -2.68 0.85
N GLY A 144 -0.82 -2.98 0.94
CA GLY A 144 -0.14 -3.28 2.20
C GLY A 144 -0.22 -2.13 3.20
N HIS A 145 0.00 -0.90 2.75
CA HIS A 145 -0.24 0.30 3.59
C HIS A 145 -1.70 0.42 4.02
N THR A 146 -2.64 0.13 3.11
CA THR A 146 -4.08 0.12 3.44
C THR A 146 -4.40 -0.92 4.52
N ILE A 147 -3.73 -2.07 4.54
CA ILE A 147 -3.89 -3.12 5.56
C ILE A 147 -3.33 -2.68 6.92
N GLY A 148 -2.37 -1.76 6.93
CA GLY A 148 -1.64 -1.32 8.13
C GLY A 148 -0.20 -1.86 8.21
N LEU A 149 0.43 -2.19 7.08
CA LEU A 149 1.87 -2.49 7.02
C LEU A 149 2.68 -1.21 6.79
N GLU A 150 3.86 -1.16 7.39
CA GLU A 150 4.84 -0.09 7.19
C GLU A 150 6.01 -0.58 6.33
N HIS A 151 6.90 0.34 5.94
CA HIS A 151 8.04 -0.02 5.11
C HIS A 151 8.96 -1.04 5.77
N SER A 152 9.27 -2.09 5.00
CA SER A 152 10.20 -3.14 5.38
C SER A 152 11.64 -2.77 5.00
N ARG A 153 12.59 -3.28 5.78
CA ARG A 153 14.03 -3.29 5.42
C ARG A 153 14.44 -4.59 4.72
N ASP A 154 13.54 -5.57 4.60
CA ASP A 154 13.80 -6.80 3.87
C ASP A 154 13.73 -6.52 2.37
N ARG A 155 14.82 -6.84 1.67
CA ARG A 155 14.96 -6.63 0.23
C ARG A 155 14.00 -7.47 -0.62
N HIS A 156 13.35 -8.49 -0.06
CA HIS A 156 12.36 -9.33 -0.75
C HIS A 156 10.92 -9.00 -0.35
N SER A 157 10.72 -8.05 0.56
CA SER A 157 9.37 -7.63 0.95
C SER A 157 8.73 -6.80 -0.16
N VAL A 158 7.41 -6.98 -0.34
CA VAL A 158 6.61 -6.07 -1.17
C VAL A 158 6.58 -4.66 -0.59
N MET A 159 6.75 -4.55 0.74
CA MET A 159 6.79 -3.30 1.52
C MET A 159 8.18 -2.64 1.54
N LEU A 160 9.15 -3.12 0.76
CA LEU A 160 10.40 -2.39 0.56
C LEU A 160 10.11 -1.01 -0.07
N ALA A 161 10.68 0.06 0.50
CA ALA A 161 10.31 1.43 0.14
C ALA A 161 10.58 1.78 -1.35
N ASP A 162 11.52 1.15 -2.04
CA ASP A 162 11.75 1.34 -3.48
C ASP A 162 11.32 0.13 -4.30
N ASN A 163 10.37 -0.68 -3.78
CA ASN A 163 9.95 -1.91 -4.42
C ASN A 163 9.32 -1.66 -5.79
N ARG A 164 9.85 -2.37 -6.78
CA ARG A 164 9.27 -2.50 -8.13
C ARG A 164 9.12 -3.96 -8.55
N TYR A 165 9.80 -4.89 -7.87
CA TYR A 165 10.06 -6.24 -8.40
C TYR A 165 9.55 -7.36 -7.50
N ASN A 166 9.34 -7.09 -6.22
CA ASN A 166 8.95 -8.10 -5.25
C ASN A 166 7.43 -8.16 -5.15
N GLY A 167 6.89 -9.37 -5.18
CA GLY A 167 5.52 -9.64 -4.73
C GLY A 167 5.44 -9.81 -3.21
N ILE A 168 4.23 -10.08 -2.72
CA ILE A 168 3.94 -10.30 -1.30
C ILE A 168 4.79 -11.47 -0.77
N SER A 169 5.63 -11.21 0.22
CA SER A 169 6.46 -12.23 0.87
C SER A 169 5.74 -12.94 2.01
N SER A 170 6.31 -14.05 2.49
CA SER A 170 5.82 -14.75 3.68
C SER A 170 5.92 -13.89 4.95
N ALA A 171 6.92 -13.00 5.03
CA ALA A 171 7.09 -12.04 6.10
C ALA A 171 5.95 -11.00 6.10
N ASP A 172 5.58 -10.49 4.92
CA ASP A 172 4.47 -9.55 4.76
C ASP A 172 3.15 -10.17 5.22
N SER A 173 2.84 -11.38 4.74
CA SER A 173 1.65 -12.15 5.16
C SER A 173 1.64 -12.41 6.67
N THR A 174 2.78 -12.77 7.26
CA THR A 174 2.90 -12.98 8.71
C THR A 174 2.69 -11.69 9.51
N ALA A 175 3.17 -10.55 9.01
CA ALA A 175 2.93 -9.25 9.62
C ALA A 175 1.43 -8.90 9.63
N VAL A 176 0.71 -9.15 8.53
CA VAL A 176 -0.76 -8.99 8.49
C VAL A 176 -1.42 -9.86 9.55
N ARG A 177 -1.08 -11.16 9.62
CA ARG A 177 -1.63 -12.08 10.62
C ARG A 177 -1.44 -11.55 12.04
N LEU A 178 -0.26 -11.02 12.34
CA LEU A 178 0.06 -10.46 13.65
C LEU A 178 -0.77 -9.20 13.94
N ARG A 179 -0.82 -8.25 13.00
CA ARG A 179 -1.59 -6.99 13.14
C ARG A 179 -3.05 -7.25 13.53
N TYR A 180 -3.68 -8.24 12.91
CA TYR A 180 -5.09 -8.53 13.17
C TYR A 180 -5.36 -9.42 14.39
N ARG A 181 -4.32 -10.00 15.00
CA ARG A 181 -4.37 -10.64 16.33
C ARG A 181 -4.14 -9.66 17.49
N LEU A 182 -3.44 -8.56 17.25
CA LEU A 182 -3.18 -7.54 18.26
C LEU A 182 -4.32 -6.52 18.38
N PRO A 183 -4.67 -6.08 19.61
CA PRO A 183 -5.56 -4.94 19.80
C PRO A 183 -5.05 -3.68 19.09
N VAL A 184 -5.97 -2.79 18.71
CA VAL A 184 -5.61 -1.46 18.17
C VAL A 184 -4.67 -0.73 19.15
N GLY A 185 -3.71 0.02 18.62
CA GLY A 185 -2.71 0.76 19.42
C GLY A 185 -1.51 -0.08 19.89
N ARG A 186 -1.60 -1.42 19.86
CA ARG A 186 -0.53 -2.34 20.27
C ARG A 186 0.37 -2.72 19.09
N LEU A 187 1.60 -3.09 19.41
CA LEU A 187 2.70 -3.39 18.51
C LEU A 187 3.40 -4.68 18.92
#